data_AF-A0A0F8Y710-F1
#
_entry.id   AF-A0A0F8Y710-F1
#
_cell.length_a   1.000
_cell.length_b   1.000
_cell.length_c   1.000
_cell.angle_alpha   90.00
_cell.angle_beta   90.00
_cell.angle_gamma   90.00
#
_symmetry.space_group_name_H-M   'P 1'
#
loop_
_entity.id
_entity.type
_entity.pdbx_description
1 polymer ?
#
loop_
_entity_poly.entity_id
_entity_poly.type
_entity_poly.pdbx_seq_one_letter_code
_entity_poly.pdbx_strand_id
1 'polypeptide(L)' 'DEIYDKAIKAGAIGGKLLGAGGGGFMIFVADPKNHESIRQALKLKQIDFKFENEGSQIIYKE' A
#
# COMPACT_ATOMS: atom_id res chain seq x y z
N ASP A 1 4.30 13.89 3.48
CA ASP A 1 4.91 13.56 4.79
C ASP A 1 3.89 13.19 5.85
N GLU A 2 2.84 13.98 6.09
CA GLU A 2 1.84 13.69 7.14
C GLU A 2 1.27 12.25 7.12
N ILE A 3 0.91 11.72 5.95
CA ILE A 3 0.42 10.34 5.79
C ILE A 3 1.49 9.32 6.23
N TYR A 4 2.74 9.55 5.84
CA TYR A 4 3.86 8.69 6.22
C TYR A 4 4.07 8.71 7.73
N ASP A 5 4.15 9.90 8.33
CA ASP A 5 4.38 10.07 9.77
C ASP A 5 3.24 9.47 10.61
N LYS A 6 1.99 9.64 10.17
CA LYS A 6 0.83 9.01 10.83
C LYS A 6 0.92 7.49 10.79
N ALA A 7 1.33 6.91 9.66
CA ALA A 7 1.50 5.46 9.54
C ALA A 7 2.63 4.95 10.45
N ILE A 8 3.78 5.64 10.49
CA ILE A 8 4.90 5.29 11.38
C ILE A 8 4.45 5.31 12.85
N LYS A 9 3.76 6.37 13.28
CA LYS A 9 3.22 6.47 14.65
C LYS A 9 2.20 5.38 14.99
N ALA A 10 1.47 4.89 13.99
CA ALA A 10 0.51 3.79 14.13
C ALA A 10 1.16 2.39 14.06
N GLY A 11 2.49 2.31 13.93
CA GLY A 11 3.24 1.05 13.98
C GLY A 11 3.70 0.51 12.62
N ALA A 12 3.73 1.35 11.57
CA ALA A 12 4.45 1.00 10.34
C ALA A 12 5.96 1.04 10.56
N ILE A 13 6.67 0.10 9.95
CA ILE A 13 8.14 0.04 9.92
C ILE A 13 8.67 1.05 8.90
N GLY A 14 7.97 1.21 7.79
CA GLY A 14 8.32 2.09 6.69
C GLY A 14 7.25 2.08 5.61
N GLY A 15 7.44 2.90 4.58
CA GLY A 15 6.52 2.98 3.46
C GLY A 15 7.05 3.82 2.30
N LYS A 16 6.34 3.78 1.18
CA LYS A 16 6.72 4.48 -0.04
C LYS A 16 5.50 4.95 -0.81
N LEU A 17 5.59 6.14 -1.41
CA LEU A 17 4.64 6.59 -2.43
C LEU A 17 4.96 5.88 -3.74
N LEU A 18 3.96 5.20 -4.30
CA LEU A 18 4.05 4.49 -5.57
C LEU A 18 3.64 5.43 -6.71
N GLY A 19 4.46 5.47 -7.78
CA GLY A 19 4.24 6.31 -8.97
C GLY A 19 5.25 7.47 -9.09
N ALA A 20 5.00 8.36 -10.05
CA ALA A 20 5.89 9.46 -10.42
C ALA A 20 5.87 10.67 -9.46
N GLY A 21 5.07 10.63 -8.39
CA GLY A 21 4.93 11.70 -7.39
C GLY A 21 3.83 12.71 -7.76
N GLY A 22 3.01 13.08 -6.77
CA GLY A 22 1.86 14.00 -6.93
C GLY A 22 0.50 13.38 -6.54
N GLY A 23 0.45 12.05 -6.38
CA GLY A 23 -0.73 11.28 -5.99
C GLY A 23 -0.47 9.78 -6.21
N GLY A 24 -1.43 8.93 -5.84
CA GLY A 24 -1.35 7.48 -6.08
C GLY A 24 -1.50 6.66 -4.81
N PHE A 25 -0.79 5.54 -4.76
CA PHE A 25 -0.87 4.58 -3.66
C PHE A 25 0.30 4.75 -2.70
N MET A 26 0.02 4.73 -1.40
CA MET A 26 1.04 4.51 -0.39
C MET A 26 1.09 3.02 -0.07
N ILE A 27 2.28 2.43 -0.11
CA ILE A 27 2.52 1.10 0.44
C ILE A 27 3.26 1.23 1.76
N PHE A 28 2.86 0.44 2.75
CA PHE A 28 3.50 0.39 4.07
C PHE A 28 3.88 -1.03 4.42
N VAL A 29 5.00 -1.18 5.12
CA VAL A 29 5.44 -2.44 5.72
C VAL A 29 5.21 -2.33 7.22
N ALA A 30 4.52 -3.31 7.81
CA ALA A 30 4.17 -3.33 9.23
C ALA A 30 3.91 -4.76 9.72
N ASP A 31 4.12 -5.00 11.02
CA ASP A 31 3.67 -6.22 11.69
C ASP A 31 2.13 -6.36 11.54
N PRO A 32 1.60 -7.55 11.18
CA PRO A 32 0.15 -7.79 11.03
C PRO A 32 -0.71 -7.24 12.16
N LYS A 33 -0.25 -7.30 13.41
CA LYS A 33 -1.02 -6.81 14.57
C LYS A 33 -1.27 -5.29 14.53
N ASN A 34 -0.43 -4.54 13.82
CA ASN A 34 -0.53 -3.08 13.70
C ASN A 34 -1.43 -2.65 12.52
N HIS A 35 -1.84 -3.57 11.64
CA HIS A 35 -2.54 -3.20 10.41
C HIS A 35 -3.86 -2.47 10.68
N GLU A 36 -4.65 -2.92 11.66
CA GLU A 36 -5.89 -2.24 12.06
C GLU A 36 -5.64 -0.84 12.62
N SER A 37 -4.60 -0.66 13.43
CA SER A 37 -4.22 0.66 13.96
C SER A 37 -3.86 1.62 12.83
N ILE A 38 -3.09 1.16 11.85
CA ILE A 38 -2.71 1.96 10.67
C ILE A 38 -3.94 2.31 9.82
N ARG A 39 -4.85 1.36 9.57
CA ARG A 39 -6.10 1.59 8.83
C ARG A 39 -6.93 2.71 9.49
N GLN A 40 -7.12 2.62 10.80
CA GLN A 40 -7.88 3.60 11.57
C GLN A 40 -7.21 4.97 11.63
N ALA A 41 -5.88 5.03 11.72
CA ALA A 41 -5.12 6.28 11.77
C ALA A 41 -5.15 7.04 10.43
N LEU A 42 -5.08 6.32 9.31
CA LEU A 42 -5.04 6.93 7.98
C LEU A 42 -6.41 7.25 7.41
N LYS A 43 -7.44 6.43 7.69
CA LYS A 43 -8.80 6.56 7.12
C LYS A 43 -8.81 6.73 5.59
N LEU A 44 -7.82 6.15 4.91
CA LEU A 44 -7.73 6.13 3.46
C LEU A 44 -8.40 4.86 2.91
N LYS A 45 -8.74 4.87 1.61
CA LYS A 45 -9.24 3.67 0.94
C LYS A 45 -8.15 2.59 0.92
N GLN A 46 -8.41 1.46 1.56
CA GLN A 46 -7.58 0.28 1.44
C GLN A 46 -7.81 -0.40 0.10
N ILE A 47 -6.72 -0.84 -0.52
CA ILE A 47 -6.76 -1.69 -1.71
C ILE A 47 -6.12 -3.02 -1.33
N ASP A 48 -6.90 -4.10 -1.46
CA ASP A 48 -6.37 -5.44 -1.33
C ASP A 48 -5.61 -5.79 -2.60
N PHE A 49 -4.37 -6.24 -2.44
CA PHE A 49 -3.53 -6.68 -3.55
C PHE A 49 -2.76 -7.94 -3.17
N LYS A 50 -2.32 -8.67 -4.18
CA LYS A 50 -1.38 -9.78 -4.06
C LYS A 50 -0.29 -9.60 -5.10
N PHE A 51 0.87 -10.18 -4.86
CA PHE A 51 1.88 -10.26 -5.91
C PHE A 51 1.37 -11.15 -7.04
N GLU A 52 1.57 -10.68 -8.26
CA GLU A 52 1.30 -11.43 -9.47
C GLU A 52 2.63 -11.92 -10.04
N ASN A 53 2.67 -13.17 -10.47
CA ASN A 53 3.86 -13.78 -11.08
C ASN A 53 3.79 -13.76 -12.61
N GLU A 54 2.62 -13.48 -13.16
CA GLU A 54 2.40 -13.42 -14.60
C GLU A 54 2.44 -11.98 -15.12
N GLY A 55 3.07 -11.79 -16.28
CA GLY A 55 3.03 -10.53 -17.01
C GLY A 55 1.78 -10.40 -17.88
N SER A 56 1.81 -9.50 -18.86
CA SER A 56 0.75 -9.40 -19.86
C SER A 56 0.62 -10.69 -20.67
N GLN A 57 -0.60 -11.20 -20.80
CA GLN A 57 -0.92 -12.42 -21.55
C GLN A 57 -1.85 -12.14 -22.72
N ILE A 58 -1.63 -12.87 -23.82
CA ILE A 58 -2.56 -12.91 -24.95
C ILE A 58 -3.61 -13.97 -24.65
N ILE A 59 -4.87 -13.55 -24.44
CA ILE A 59 -5.99 -14.44 -24.12
C ILE A 59 -6.66 -15.05 -25.36
N TYR A 60 -6.24 -14.65 -26.57
CA TYR A 60 -6.81 -15.13 -27.83
C TYR A 60 -5.72 -15.35 -28.88
N LYS A 61 -5.63 -16.58 -29.40
CA LYS A 61 -4.87 -16.95 -30.59
C LYS A 61 -5.77 -17.80 -31.48
N GLU A 62 -5.85 -17.44 -32.75
CA GLU A 62 -6.53 -18.23 -33.81
C GLU A 62 -5.87 -19.61 -34.00
#